data_AF-A0AA88U854-F1
#
_entry.id   AF-A0AA88U854-F1
#
_cell.length_a   1.000
_cell.length_b   1.000
_cell.length_c   1.000
_cell.angle_alpha   90.00
_cell.angle_beta   90.00
_cell.angle_gamma   90.00
#
_symmetry.space_group_name_H-M   'P 1'
#
loop_
_entity.id
_entity.type
_entity.pdbx_description
1 polymer ?
#
loop_
_entity_poly.entity_id
_entity_poly.type
_entity_poly.pdbx_seq_one_letter_code
_entity_poly.pdbx_strand_id
1 'polypeptide(L)'
;MKQGLLSWSPCPHSLFLPTFYPIPFPMTHLTIPTKPIFPIKSALESASETSLTARERRQMRNERRESKPTYNWKEEVEERLIKKPKKKYKSWTEDLNLDYLALLGPQWWVVRVSRVSGHETAERLARALVRNHPEVEFKVYAPAVQVKRILKNGSISVKPKPLFPGCVFLRCVMNKEIHDFIRECEGVGGFIGSKVGNTKKQINKPRPVSTNDMEAIFRQAKEEQKKTDEAFEEEQQGEGTDIKANAASKDVPGTSKSKRRSRKASKTPPSDQPTGRDDKLLLPGSTVRVISGSFAEFSGTLKELDCKRGVATVGFTLFGKETLADLDVSEIVGETE
;
A
#
# COMPACT_ATOMS: atom_id res chain seq x y z
N MET A 1 -24.64 -2.99 18.56
CA MET A 1 -23.94 -4.29 18.50
C MET A 1 -23.66 -4.64 17.04
N LYS A 2 -22.44 -4.41 16.54
CA LYS A 2 -22.02 -4.75 15.17
C LYS A 2 -20.73 -5.59 15.21
N GLN A 3 -20.73 -6.67 15.97
CA GLN A 3 -19.60 -7.60 16.06
C GLN A 3 -20.05 -8.95 15.50
N GLY A 4 -19.43 -9.40 14.41
CA GLY A 4 -19.82 -10.61 13.70
C GLY A 4 -19.01 -10.84 12.41
N LEU A 5 -18.85 -12.11 12.05
CA LEU A 5 -18.25 -12.53 10.78
C LEU A 5 -19.09 -11.99 9.61
N LEU A 6 -18.47 -11.29 8.67
CA LEU A 6 -19.20 -10.68 7.56
C LEU A 6 -19.64 -11.75 6.56
N SER A 7 -20.95 -12.01 6.50
CA SER A 7 -21.64 -12.54 5.31
C SER A 7 -22.42 -11.40 4.64
N TRP A 8 -22.47 -11.43 3.30
CA TRP A 8 -22.84 -10.29 2.45
C TRP A 8 -24.36 -10.04 2.34
N SER A 9 -24.74 -8.77 2.11
CA SER A 9 -25.98 -8.36 1.43
C SER A 9 -25.81 -6.93 0.83
N PRO A 10 -26.53 -6.57 -0.26
CA PRO A 10 -26.16 -5.45 -1.14
C PRO A 10 -27.01 -4.18 -0.95
N CYS A 11 -26.33 -3.01 -1.02
CA CYS A 11 -26.68 -1.66 -1.54
C CYS A 11 -28.14 -1.13 -1.52
N PRO A 12 -28.38 0.19 -1.28
CA PRO A 12 -28.07 1.21 -2.30
C PRO A 12 -27.51 2.55 -1.79
N HIS A 13 -27.06 3.35 -2.77
CA HIS A 13 -26.32 4.61 -2.68
C HIS A 13 -27.11 5.79 -2.08
N SER A 14 -26.41 6.68 -1.38
CA SER A 14 -26.76 8.10 -1.30
C SER A 14 -25.49 8.95 -1.42
N LEU A 15 -25.43 9.71 -2.50
CA LEU A 15 -24.38 10.67 -2.85
C LEU A 15 -24.49 11.91 -1.95
N PHE A 16 -23.41 12.30 -1.29
CA PHE A 16 -23.21 13.66 -0.80
C PHE A 16 -21.74 14.07 -1.04
N LEU A 17 -21.55 14.93 -2.05
CA LEU A 17 -20.32 15.63 -2.35
C LEU A 17 -20.19 16.83 -1.40
N PRO A 18 -19.03 17.08 -0.76
CA PRO A 18 -18.73 18.39 -0.20
C PRO A 18 -18.11 19.29 -1.27
N THR A 19 -18.71 20.47 -1.46
CA THR A 19 -18.23 21.54 -2.32
C THR A 19 -16.90 22.10 -1.80
N PHE A 20 -15.83 21.91 -2.57
CA PHE A 20 -14.54 22.56 -2.38
C PHE A 20 -14.61 24.02 -2.83
N TYR A 21 -14.33 24.95 -1.92
CA TYR A 21 -14.03 26.35 -2.25
C TYR A 21 -12.56 26.47 -2.71
N PRO A 22 -12.25 27.17 -3.81
CA PRO A 22 -10.87 27.42 -4.21
C PRO A 22 -10.32 28.64 -3.46
N ILE A 23 -9.21 28.46 -2.75
CA ILE A 23 -8.40 29.55 -2.19
C ILE A 23 -7.38 29.95 -3.27
N PRO A 24 -7.26 31.25 -3.63
CA PRO A 24 -6.24 31.70 -4.57
C PRO A 24 -4.88 31.79 -3.88
N PHE A 25 -3.89 31.04 -4.38
CA PHE A 25 -2.47 31.23 -4.06
C PHE A 25 -1.90 32.36 -4.92
N PRO A 26 -1.33 33.44 -4.34
CA PRO A 26 -0.50 34.34 -5.11
C PRO A 26 0.90 33.73 -5.31
N MET A 27 1.23 33.49 -6.57
CA MET A 27 2.59 33.30 -7.07
C MET A 27 3.40 34.56 -6.76
N THR A 28 4.35 34.50 -5.82
CA THR A 28 5.38 35.54 -5.69
C THR A 28 6.68 35.02 -6.31
N HIS A 29 6.95 35.52 -7.50
CA HIS A 29 8.20 35.37 -8.23
C HIS A 29 9.36 35.95 -7.41
N LEU A 30 10.43 35.19 -7.26
CA LEU A 30 11.71 35.68 -6.74
C LEU A 30 12.26 36.72 -7.72
N THR A 31 12.14 38.01 -7.37
CA THR A 31 12.86 39.09 -8.04
C THR A 31 13.99 39.60 -7.16
N ILE A 32 15.21 39.37 -7.63
CA ILE A 32 16.46 39.91 -7.08
C ILE A 32 16.39 41.44 -7.15
N PRO A 33 16.61 42.19 -6.04
CA PRO A 33 16.70 43.65 -6.14
C PRO A 33 18.06 44.05 -6.70
N THR A 34 18.10 44.38 -7.98
CA THR A 34 19.15 45.24 -8.57
C THR A 34 18.98 46.66 -8.04
N LYS A 35 20.07 47.24 -7.53
CA LYS A 35 20.10 48.64 -7.07
C LYS A 35 19.85 49.57 -8.26
N PRO A 36 18.85 50.47 -8.26
CA PRO A 36 18.81 51.55 -9.23
C PRO A 36 19.84 52.60 -8.83
N ILE A 37 20.75 52.87 -9.76
CA ILE A 37 21.59 54.08 -9.77
C ILE A 37 20.66 55.25 -10.03
N PHE A 38 20.54 56.17 -9.08
CA PHE A 38 19.74 57.38 -9.26
C PHE A 38 20.46 58.36 -10.20
N PRO A 39 19.77 58.94 -11.21
CA PRO A 39 20.30 60.04 -11.99
C PRO A 39 20.19 61.33 -11.17
N ILE A 40 21.29 62.09 -11.13
CA ILE A 40 21.30 63.46 -10.61
C ILE A 40 20.46 64.30 -11.58
N LYS A 41 19.27 64.71 -11.16
CA LYS A 41 18.49 65.78 -11.81
C LYS A 41 18.34 66.93 -10.83
N SER A 42 19.05 68.01 -11.14
CA SER A 42 18.78 69.35 -10.65
C SER A 42 17.43 69.82 -11.22
N ALA A 43 16.49 70.14 -10.34
CA ALA A 43 15.28 70.85 -10.70
C ALA A 43 15.03 71.95 -9.68
N LEU A 44 15.30 73.16 -10.16
CA LEU A 44 14.86 74.48 -9.72
C LEU A 44 13.65 74.48 -8.76
N GLU A 45 13.93 74.82 -7.51
CA GLU A 45 12.95 74.99 -6.45
C GLU A 45 12.40 76.42 -6.51
N SER A 46 11.12 76.56 -6.85
CA SER A 46 10.36 77.79 -6.68
C SER A 46 9.69 77.76 -5.30
N ALA A 47 9.75 78.92 -4.64
CA ALA A 47 9.48 79.12 -3.24
C ALA A 47 8.07 78.67 -2.78
N SER A 48 8.04 77.91 -1.69
CA SER A 48 7.12 78.18 -0.57
C SER A 48 7.85 77.88 0.73
N GLU A 49 8.32 78.95 1.37
CA GLU A 49 9.00 78.91 2.66
C GLU A 49 8.00 78.59 3.77
N THR A 50 7.98 77.34 4.22
CA THR A 50 7.75 77.06 5.65
C THR A 50 9.10 76.71 6.26
N SER A 51 9.83 77.74 6.68
CA SER A 51 11.12 77.59 7.35
C SER A 51 10.90 76.92 8.71
N LEU A 52 11.05 75.60 8.77
CA LEU A 52 11.05 74.87 10.02
C LEU A 52 12.05 75.52 11.00
N THR A 53 11.55 75.88 12.16
CA THR A 53 12.28 76.57 13.22
C THR A 53 13.48 75.73 13.65
N ALA A 54 14.56 76.35 14.14
CA ALA A 54 15.74 75.62 14.64
C ALA A 54 15.39 74.54 15.70
N ARG A 55 14.27 74.74 16.42
CA ARG A 55 13.68 73.80 17.37
C ARG A 55 13.05 72.59 16.69
N GLU A 56 12.26 72.79 15.64
CA GLU A 56 11.65 71.73 14.82
C GLU A 56 12.71 70.92 14.07
N ARG A 57 13.79 71.56 13.61
CA ARG A 57 14.95 70.84 13.03
C ARG A 57 15.73 70.00 14.05
N ARG A 58 15.65 70.32 15.35
CA ARG A 58 16.22 69.48 16.43
C ARG A 58 15.25 68.36 16.79
N GLN A 59 13.95 68.64 16.87
CA GLN A 59 12.91 67.63 17.07
C GLN A 59 12.93 66.58 15.97
N MET A 60 12.94 66.97 14.70
CA MET A 60 13.04 66.02 13.59
C MET A 60 14.31 65.17 13.61
N ARG A 61 15.42 65.67 14.17
CA ARG A 61 16.64 64.87 14.37
C ARG A 61 16.52 63.92 15.56
N ASN A 62 15.81 64.31 16.61
CA ASN A 62 15.56 63.48 17.78
C ASN A 62 14.52 62.39 17.47
N GLU A 63 13.41 62.76 16.82
CA GLU A 63 12.45 61.82 16.26
C GLU A 63 13.12 60.87 15.28
N ARG A 64 14.01 61.32 14.39
CA ARG A 64 14.74 60.38 13.50
C ARG A 64 15.73 59.45 14.22
N ARG A 65 16.13 59.79 15.45
CA ARG A 65 16.94 58.93 16.34
C ARG A 65 16.07 57.97 17.15
N GLU A 66 14.90 58.44 17.61
CA GLU A 66 13.93 57.68 18.40
C GLU A 66 13.04 56.77 17.53
N SER A 67 12.76 57.18 16.29
CA SER A 67 12.05 56.43 15.25
C SER A 67 12.96 55.45 14.52
N LYS A 68 14.27 55.50 14.77
CA LYS A 68 15.16 54.39 14.43
C LYS A 68 14.85 53.32 15.46
N PRO A 69 14.08 52.26 15.11
CA PRO A 69 13.88 51.16 16.04
C PRO A 69 15.28 50.72 16.43
N THR A 70 15.59 50.73 17.72
CA THR A 70 16.85 50.16 18.20
C THR A 70 16.75 48.71 17.79
N TYR A 71 17.50 48.34 16.74
CA TYR A 71 17.49 47.00 16.16
C TYR A 71 18.04 46.06 17.23
N ASN A 72 17.14 45.58 18.08
CA ASN A 72 17.47 44.68 19.17
C ASN A 72 17.50 43.29 18.55
N TRP A 73 18.64 42.98 17.90
CA TRP A 73 18.91 41.66 17.34
C TRP A 73 18.58 40.54 18.33
N LYS A 74 18.63 40.83 19.63
CA LYS A 74 18.26 39.94 20.72
C LYS A 74 16.78 39.55 20.70
N GLU A 75 15.86 40.49 20.48
CA GLU A 75 14.41 40.24 20.39
C GLU A 75 14.05 39.46 19.13
N GLU A 76 14.66 39.78 17.99
CA GLU A 76 14.44 39.02 16.75
C GLU A 76 15.02 37.60 16.84
N VAL A 77 16.17 37.43 17.50
CA VAL A 77 16.75 36.11 17.77
C VAL A 77 15.89 35.33 18.77
N GLU A 78 15.38 35.97 19.83
CA GLU A 78 14.45 35.35 20.78
C GLU A 78 13.15 34.93 20.08
N GLU A 79 12.54 35.80 19.27
CA GLU A 79 11.37 35.43 18.46
C GLU A 79 11.66 34.31 17.46
N ARG A 80 12.82 34.31 16.79
CA ARG A 80 13.22 33.23 15.87
C ARG A 80 13.47 31.91 16.60
N LEU A 81 13.98 31.97 17.84
CA LEU A 81 14.15 30.79 18.69
C LEU A 81 12.81 30.29 19.26
N ILE A 82 11.85 31.17 19.51
CA ILE A 82 10.47 30.83 19.90
C ILE A 82 9.69 30.26 18.71
N LYS A 83 9.86 30.82 17.50
CA LYS A 83 9.18 30.41 16.26
C LYS A 83 9.73 29.15 15.63
N LYS A 84 11.01 28.79 15.85
CA LYS A 84 11.50 27.46 15.47
C LYS A 84 10.97 26.47 16.49
N PRO A 85 9.94 25.66 16.18
CA PRO A 85 9.54 24.61 17.11
C PRO A 85 10.77 23.78 17.40
N LYS A 86 11.14 23.65 18.68
CA LYS A 86 12.23 22.76 19.09
C LYS A 86 11.99 21.43 18.39
N LYS A 87 12.96 20.94 17.61
CA LYS A 87 12.90 19.61 17.01
C LYS A 87 12.60 18.67 18.18
N LYS A 88 11.38 18.16 18.26
CA LYS A 88 11.05 17.11 19.22
C LYS A 88 11.83 15.91 18.73
N TYR A 89 13.01 15.69 19.32
CA TYR A 89 13.70 14.43 19.17
C TYR A 89 12.77 13.41 19.77
N LYS A 90 12.20 12.55 18.92
CA LYS A 90 11.44 11.40 19.39
C LYS A 90 12.36 10.66 20.35
N SER A 91 11.97 10.58 21.62
CA SER A 91 12.75 9.77 22.53
C SER A 91 12.71 8.34 21.98
N TRP A 92 13.82 7.60 22.04
CA TRP A 92 13.87 6.24 21.50
C TRP A 92 12.76 5.34 22.09
N THR A 93 12.34 5.64 23.33
CA THR A 93 11.19 5.06 24.02
C THR A 93 9.85 5.35 23.33
N GLU A 94 9.64 6.56 22.78
CA GLU A 94 8.43 6.93 22.05
C GLU A 94 8.27 6.15 20.75
N ASP A 95 9.34 5.94 19.98
CA ASP A 95 9.23 5.17 18.73
C ASP A 95 8.86 3.68 18.95
N LEU A 96 9.16 3.17 20.16
CA LEU A 96 8.83 1.83 20.65
C LEU A 96 7.40 1.74 21.23
N ASN A 97 6.74 2.85 21.53
CA ASN A 97 5.38 2.82 22.07
C ASN A 97 4.39 2.40 20.97
N LEU A 98 3.82 1.21 21.13
CA LEU A 98 2.77 0.69 20.25
C LEU A 98 1.47 1.49 20.36
N ASP A 99 1.26 2.23 21.46
CA ASP A 99 0.04 3.01 21.69
C ASP A 99 -0.13 4.16 20.67
N TYR A 100 0.94 4.60 20.01
CA TYR A 100 0.81 5.55 18.90
C TYR A 100 0.09 4.96 17.68
N LEU A 101 0.03 3.64 17.54
CA LEU A 101 -0.73 3.00 16.48
C LEU A 101 -2.24 3.13 16.70
N ALA A 102 -2.67 3.31 17.95
CA ALA A 102 -4.07 3.56 18.28
C ALA A 102 -4.58 4.86 17.64
N LEU A 103 -3.71 5.88 17.51
CA LEU A 103 -4.03 7.17 16.90
C LEU A 103 -4.35 7.07 15.40
N LEU A 104 -3.86 6.03 14.72
CA LEU A 104 -4.18 5.76 13.31
C LEU A 104 -5.62 5.26 13.12
N GLY A 105 -6.32 4.97 14.23
CA GLY A 105 -7.65 4.42 14.22
C GLY A 105 -7.70 2.96 13.77
N PRO A 106 -8.86 2.48 13.30
CA PRO A 106 -9.06 1.08 12.93
C PRO A 106 -8.38 0.78 11.59
N GLN A 107 -7.26 0.07 11.66
CA GLN A 107 -6.46 -0.34 10.50
C GLN A 107 -6.51 -1.85 10.29
N TRP A 108 -6.16 -2.29 9.08
CA TRP A 108 -5.97 -3.71 8.80
C TRP A 108 -4.55 -4.14 9.16
N TRP A 109 -4.44 -5.26 9.85
CA TRP A 109 -3.19 -5.86 10.33
C TRP A 109 -3.12 -7.30 9.86
N VAL A 110 -1.93 -7.76 9.47
CA VAL A 110 -1.73 -9.19 9.15
C VAL A 110 -1.11 -9.89 10.35
N VAL A 111 -1.78 -10.94 10.79
CA VAL A 111 -1.36 -11.85 11.84
C VAL A 111 -0.82 -13.12 11.19
N ARG A 112 0.39 -13.52 11.56
CA ARG A 112 0.97 -14.80 11.17
C ARG A 112 0.37 -15.89 12.04
N VAL A 113 -0.09 -16.96 11.43
CA VAL A 113 -0.64 -18.14 12.11
C VAL A 113 0.29 -19.32 11.88
N SER A 114 0.55 -20.07 12.93
CA SER A 114 1.42 -21.25 12.93
C SER A 114 0.66 -22.47 13.46
N ARG A 115 1.06 -23.67 12.98
CA ARG A 115 0.61 -25.00 13.42
C ARG A 115 -0.87 -25.36 13.19
N VAL A 116 -1.79 -24.41 13.16
CA VAL A 116 -3.25 -24.66 13.12
C VAL A 116 -3.87 -24.08 11.84
N SER A 117 -5.03 -24.62 11.42
CA SER A 117 -5.82 -24.08 10.32
C SER A 117 -6.16 -22.61 10.58
N GLY A 118 -5.82 -21.72 9.63
CA GLY A 118 -6.02 -20.28 9.77
C GLY A 118 -7.47 -19.88 10.06
N HIS A 119 -8.44 -20.66 9.58
CA HIS A 119 -9.86 -20.45 9.84
C HIS A 119 -10.20 -20.67 11.33
N GLU A 120 -9.74 -21.77 11.91
CA GLU A 120 -10.01 -22.06 13.31
C GLU A 120 -9.31 -21.05 14.24
N THR A 121 -8.07 -20.65 13.91
CA THR A 121 -7.37 -19.61 14.67
C THR A 121 -8.10 -18.27 14.58
N ALA A 122 -8.62 -17.90 13.41
CA ALA A 122 -9.43 -16.69 13.25
C ALA A 122 -10.69 -16.71 14.13
N GLU A 123 -11.40 -17.85 14.19
CA GLU A 123 -12.56 -18.00 15.07
C GLU A 123 -12.19 -17.94 16.56
N ARG A 124 -11.13 -18.63 16.97
CA ARG A 124 -10.66 -18.62 18.36
C ARG A 124 -10.27 -17.20 18.77
N LEU A 125 -9.52 -16.51 17.91
CA LEU A 125 -9.11 -15.12 18.11
C LEU A 125 -10.32 -14.20 18.25
N ALA A 126 -11.31 -14.32 17.36
CA ALA A 126 -12.53 -13.52 17.43
C ALA A 126 -13.28 -13.75 18.76
N ARG A 127 -13.47 -15.02 19.16
CA ARG A 127 -14.14 -15.36 20.43
C ARG A 127 -13.37 -14.81 21.63
N ALA A 128 -12.04 -14.87 21.60
CA ALA A 128 -11.18 -14.39 22.68
C ALA A 128 -11.22 -12.86 22.81
N LEU A 129 -11.23 -12.13 21.69
CA LEU A 129 -11.36 -10.67 21.66
C LEU A 129 -12.71 -10.21 22.22
N VAL A 130 -13.83 -10.83 21.83
CA VAL A 130 -15.15 -10.46 22.39
C VAL A 130 -15.20 -10.63 23.91
N ARG A 131 -14.55 -11.69 24.44
CA ARG A 131 -14.58 -12.01 25.87
C ARG A 131 -13.75 -11.05 26.71
N ASN A 132 -12.57 -10.68 26.22
CA ASN A 132 -11.60 -9.92 27.00
C ASN A 132 -11.63 -8.42 26.71
N HIS A 133 -12.05 -8.03 25.50
CA HIS A 133 -12.04 -6.65 25.02
C HIS A 133 -13.34 -6.30 24.26
N PRO A 134 -14.50 -6.29 24.94
CA PRO A 134 -15.79 -6.00 24.30
C PRO A 134 -15.90 -4.56 23.76
N GLU A 135 -15.11 -3.63 24.28
CA GLU A 135 -15.05 -2.22 23.86
C GLU A 135 -14.38 -2.03 22.50
N VAL A 136 -13.53 -2.97 22.08
CA VAL A 136 -12.77 -2.87 20.83
C VAL A 136 -13.64 -3.35 19.68
N GLU A 137 -13.87 -2.48 18.69
CA GLU A 137 -14.46 -2.89 17.41
C GLU A 137 -13.40 -3.59 16.57
N PHE A 138 -13.65 -4.86 16.23
CA PHE A 138 -12.75 -5.63 15.39
C PHE A 138 -13.47 -6.42 14.28
N LYS A 139 -12.76 -6.71 13.19
CA LYS A 139 -13.21 -7.62 12.12
C LYS A 139 -12.08 -8.59 11.77
N VAL A 140 -12.36 -9.89 11.79
CA VAL A 140 -11.40 -10.92 11.42
C VAL A 140 -11.75 -11.48 10.05
N TYR A 141 -10.76 -11.62 9.19
CA TYR A 141 -10.90 -12.18 7.86
C TYR A 141 -9.78 -13.20 7.60
N ALA A 142 -10.19 -14.44 7.31
CA ALA A 142 -9.31 -15.52 6.89
C ALA A 142 -9.71 -15.94 5.47
N PRO A 143 -8.98 -15.53 4.42
CA PRO A 143 -9.33 -15.86 3.06
C PRO A 143 -9.19 -17.37 2.84
N ALA A 144 -10.33 -18.02 2.62
CA ALA A 144 -10.43 -19.44 2.36
C ALA A 144 -11.44 -19.69 1.24
N VAL A 145 -11.07 -20.58 0.33
CA VAL A 145 -11.87 -21.04 -0.80
C VAL A 145 -12.55 -22.33 -0.41
N GLN A 146 -13.87 -22.40 -0.56
CA GLN A 146 -14.64 -23.60 -0.28
C GLN A 146 -14.54 -24.56 -1.47
N VAL A 147 -13.79 -25.65 -1.29
CA VAL A 147 -13.65 -26.68 -2.31
C VAL A 147 -14.74 -27.72 -2.08
N LYS A 148 -15.65 -27.86 -3.06
CA LYS A 148 -16.68 -28.90 -3.09
C LYS A 148 -16.10 -30.14 -3.75
N ARG A 149 -16.38 -31.32 -3.18
CA ARG A 149 -16.06 -32.62 -3.78
C ARG A 149 -17.21 -33.58 -3.57
N ILE A 150 -17.51 -34.38 -4.59
CA ILE A 150 -18.47 -35.47 -4.46
C ILE A 150 -17.76 -36.69 -3.87
N LEU A 151 -18.32 -37.21 -2.79
CA LEU A 151 -17.89 -38.45 -2.19
C LEU A 151 -18.50 -39.65 -2.95
N LYS A 152 -17.92 -40.84 -2.79
CA LYS A 152 -18.38 -42.07 -3.44
C LYS A 152 -19.85 -42.44 -3.14
N ASN A 153 -20.43 -41.84 -2.10
CA ASN A 153 -21.82 -42.01 -1.69
C ASN A 153 -22.78 -40.96 -2.32
N GLY A 154 -22.29 -40.10 -3.23
CA GLY A 154 -23.08 -39.04 -3.87
C GLY A 154 -23.27 -37.78 -3.03
N SER A 155 -22.76 -37.73 -1.79
CA SER A 155 -22.84 -36.54 -0.94
C SER A 155 -21.72 -35.54 -1.25
N ILE A 156 -22.00 -34.24 -1.16
CA ILE A 156 -21.04 -33.16 -1.40
C ILE A 156 -20.31 -32.83 -0.08
N SER A 157 -18.99 -33.00 -0.06
CA SER A 157 -18.12 -32.55 1.03
C SER A 157 -17.53 -31.18 0.69
N VAL A 158 -17.79 -30.19 1.53
CA VAL A 158 -17.22 -28.84 1.40
C VAL A 158 -16.07 -28.70 2.39
N LYS A 159 -14.86 -28.43 1.89
CA LYS A 159 -13.68 -28.21 2.74
C LYS A 159 -13.09 -26.83 2.46
N PRO A 160 -12.86 -26.00 3.50
CA PRO A 160 -12.21 -24.71 3.31
C PRO A 160 -10.70 -24.92 3.04
N LYS A 161 -10.23 -24.47 1.88
CA LYS A 161 -8.82 -24.42 1.50
C LYS A 161 -8.33 -22.98 1.70
N PRO A 162 -7.36 -22.71 2.58
CA PRO A 162 -6.85 -21.36 2.79
C PRO A 162 -6.15 -20.84 1.53
N LEU A 163 -6.46 -19.62 1.13
CA LEU A 163 -5.85 -18.94 -0.02
C LEU A 163 -4.45 -18.42 0.34
N PHE A 164 -4.32 -17.83 1.53
CA PHE A 164 -3.04 -17.43 2.12
C PHE A 164 -2.75 -18.24 3.38
N PRO A 165 -2.06 -19.39 3.27
CA PRO A 165 -1.75 -20.22 4.43
C PRO A 165 -0.84 -19.45 5.41
N GLY A 166 -1.19 -19.49 6.69
CA GLY A 166 -0.43 -18.83 7.75
C GLY A 166 -0.63 -17.31 7.86
N CYS A 167 -1.61 -16.74 7.15
CA CYS A 167 -1.98 -15.32 7.25
C CYS A 167 -3.45 -15.18 7.62
N VAL A 168 -3.73 -14.35 8.64
CA VAL A 168 -5.07 -13.91 9.03
C VAL A 168 -5.08 -12.40 9.09
N PHE A 169 -6.14 -11.79 8.57
CA PHE A 169 -6.29 -10.34 8.53
C PHE A 169 -7.22 -9.88 9.64
N LEU A 170 -6.79 -8.89 10.40
CA LEU A 170 -7.52 -8.33 11.53
C LEU A 170 -7.66 -6.81 11.33
N ARG A 171 -8.90 -6.32 11.29
CA ARG A 171 -9.18 -4.90 11.37
C ARG A 171 -9.46 -4.54 12.82
N CYS A 172 -8.62 -3.73 13.45
CA CYS A 172 -8.85 -3.22 14.81
C CYS A 172 -8.01 -1.96 15.07
N VAL A 173 -8.35 -1.24 16.13
CA VAL A 173 -7.45 -0.23 16.72
C VAL A 173 -6.33 -0.99 17.45
N MET A 174 -5.08 -0.63 17.18
CA MET A 174 -3.92 -1.35 17.70
C MET A 174 -3.34 -0.65 18.93
N ASN A 175 -3.59 -1.22 20.10
CA ASN A 175 -3.02 -0.81 21.39
C ASN A 175 -1.92 -1.78 21.81
N LYS A 176 -1.06 -1.39 22.77
CA LYS A 176 -0.09 -2.32 23.37
C LYS A 176 -0.76 -3.55 23.98
N GLU A 177 -1.85 -3.37 24.71
CA GLU A 177 -2.60 -4.47 25.35
C GLU A 177 -3.14 -5.46 24.31
N ILE A 178 -3.78 -4.97 23.25
CA ILE A 178 -4.33 -5.79 22.17
C ILE A 178 -3.21 -6.50 21.41
N HIS A 179 -2.09 -5.83 21.15
CA HIS A 179 -0.92 -6.44 20.51
C HIS A 179 -0.37 -7.61 21.33
N ASP A 180 -0.19 -7.42 22.64
CA ASP A 180 0.36 -8.44 23.54
C ASP A 180 -0.65 -9.59 23.71
N PHE A 181 -1.94 -9.28 23.83
CA PHE A 181 -3.02 -10.25 23.91
C PHE A 181 -3.10 -11.16 22.67
N ILE A 182 -3.02 -10.59 21.46
CA ILE A 182 -3.08 -11.36 20.21
C ILE A 182 -1.87 -12.29 20.09
N ARG A 183 -0.70 -11.90 20.61
CA ARG A 183 0.50 -12.76 20.61
C ARG A 183 0.42 -13.93 21.59
N GLU A 184 -0.33 -13.77 22.67
CA GLU A 184 -0.57 -14.84 23.65
C GLU A 184 -1.59 -15.87 23.14
N CYS A 185 -2.41 -15.50 22.15
CA CYS A 185 -3.41 -16.41 21.58
C CYS A 185 -2.78 -17.64 20.92
N GLU A 186 -3.34 -18.81 21.20
CA GLU A 186 -2.84 -20.08 20.69
C GLU A 186 -2.88 -20.15 19.15
N GLY A 187 -1.78 -20.59 18.55
CA GLY A 187 -1.63 -20.67 17.10
C GLY A 187 -1.22 -19.35 16.44
N VAL A 188 -1.17 -18.23 17.17
CA VAL A 188 -0.66 -16.96 16.63
C VAL A 188 0.88 -16.93 16.71
N GLY A 189 1.53 -16.71 15.58
CA GLY A 189 2.99 -16.53 15.46
C GLY A 189 3.46 -15.08 15.58
N GLY A 190 2.52 -14.13 15.73
CA GLY A 190 2.77 -12.69 15.83
C GLY A 190 2.45 -11.92 14.55
N PHE A 191 2.71 -10.61 14.55
CA PHE A 191 2.33 -9.74 13.45
C PHE A 191 3.35 -9.67 12.30
N ILE A 192 2.88 -9.32 11.11
CA ILE A 192 3.75 -8.86 10.03
C ILE A 192 4.22 -7.44 10.31
N GLY A 193 5.51 -7.18 10.12
CA GLY A 193 6.06 -5.86 10.33
C GLY A 193 7.58 -5.85 10.45
N SER A 194 8.10 -4.70 10.87
CA SER A 194 9.53 -4.46 10.99
C SER A 194 10.01 -4.73 12.41
N LYS A 195 11.22 -5.26 12.55
CA LYS A 195 11.91 -5.33 13.85
C LYS A 195 12.33 -3.91 14.23
N VAL A 196 11.75 -3.39 15.30
CA VAL A 196 12.04 -2.07 15.85
C VAL A 196 12.66 -2.25 17.23
N GLY A 197 13.67 -1.43 17.55
CA GLY A 197 14.38 -1.48 18.81
C GLY A 197 15.87 -1.77 18.64
N ASN A 198 16.57 -1.82 19.77
CA ASN A 198 18.01 -2.08 19.82
C ASN A 198 18.26 -3.60 19.90
N THR A 199 19.49 -4.06 19.64
CA THR A 199 19.89 -5.48 19.64
C THR A 199 19.44 -6.23 20.91
N LYS A 200 19.31 -5.54 22.05
CA LYS A 200 18.89 -6.11 23.34
C LYS A 200 17.38 -6.15 23.57
N LYS A 201 16.59 -5.29 22.92
CA LYS A 201 15.13 -5.18 23.08
C LYS A 201 14.52 -4.96 21.70
N GLN A 202 14.34 -6.05 20.96
CA GLN A 202 13.69 -6.03 19.65
C GLN A 202 12.22 -6.40 19.79
N ILE A 203 11.35 -5.57 19.21
CA ILE A 203 9.91 -5.80 19.12
C ILE A 203 9.52 -5.80 17.65
N ASN A 204 8.64 -6.70 17.23
CA ASN A 204 8.07 -6.66 15.89
C ASN A 204 6.93 -5.63 15.88
N LYS A 205 7.19 -4.43 15.36
CA LYS A 205 6.16 -3.40 15.24
C LYS A 205 5.24 -3.77 14.08
N PRO A 206 3.93 -3.96 14.32
CA PRO A 206 3.01 -4.36 13.26
C PRO A 206 2.91 -3.26 12.21
N ARG A 207 2.84 -3.66 10.94
CA ARG A 207 2.66 -2.75 9.81
C ARG A 207 1.19 -2.75 9.38
N PRO A 208 0.54 -1.56 9.25
CA PRO A 208 -0.82 -1.50 8.72
C PRO A 208 -0.82 -1.85 7.22
N VAL A 209 -1.83 -2.57 6.80
CA VAL A 209 -2.10 -2.92 5.40
C VAL A 209 -2.92 -1.81 4.78
N SER A 210 -2.59 -1.45 3.53
CA SER A 210 -3.36 -0.46 2.79
C SER A 210 -4.75 -1.00 2.42
N THR A 211 -5.72 -0.11 2.23
CA THR A 211 -7.05 -0.51 1.78
C THR A 211 -7.02 -1.16 0.41
N ASN A 212 -6.16 -0.66 -0.50
CA ASN A 212 -6.02 -1.19 -1.85
C ASN A 212 -5.51 -2.64 -1.83
N ASP A 213 -4.50 -2.95 -1.00
CA ASP A 213 -3.99 -4.32 -0.87
C ASP A 213 -5.06 -5.27 -0.34
N MET A 214 -5.86 -4.82 0.64
CA MET A 214 -6.97 -5.62 1.18
C MET A 214 -8.06 -5.86 0.12
N GLU A 215 -8.38 -4.86 -0.69
CA GLU A 215 -9.34 -4.98 -1.79
C GLU A 215 -8.86 -5.96 -2.87
N ALA A 216 -7.58 -5.92 -3.23
CA ALA A 216 -6.98 -6.89 -4.15
C ALA A 216 -7.11 -8.32 -3.60
N ILE A 217 -6.83 -8.52 -2.31
CA ILE A 217 -6.99 -9.81 -1.63
C ILE A 217 -8.47 -10.27 -1.64
N PHE A 218 -9.41 -9.35 -1.41
CA PHE A 218 -10.84 -9.67 -1.49
C PHE A 218 -11.28 -10.04 -2.91
N ARG A 219 -10.77 -9.36 -3.93
CA ARG A 219 -11.05 -9.65 -5.33
C ARG A 219 -10.51 -11.03 -5.71
N GLN A 220 -9.26 -11.32 -5.37
CA GLN A 220 -8.64 -12.61 -5.62
C GLN A 220 -9.41 -13.75 -4.93
N ALA A 221 -9.79 -13.57 -3.66
CA ALA A 221 -10.56 -14.58 -2.95
C ALA A 221 -11.94 -14.85 -3.59
N LYS A 222 -12.62 -13.81 -4.09
CA LYS A 222 -13.89 -13.96 -4.82
C LYS A 222 -13.72 -14.67 -6.15
N GLU A 223 -12.68 -14.33 -6.90
CA GLU A 223 -12.38 -14.93 -8.20
C GLU A 223 -11.98 -16.41 -8.07
N GLU A 224 -11.11 -16.74 -7.12
CA GLU A 224 -10.74 -18.13 -6.85
C GLU A 224 -11.92 -18.97 -6.34
N GLN A 225 -12.83 -18.37 -5.57
CA GLN A 225 -14.07 -19.02 -5.17
C GLN A 225 -14.94 -19.35 -6.39
N LYS A 226 -15.19 -18.37 -7.27
CA LYS A 226 -15.95 -18.57 -8.51
C LYS A 226 -15.32 -19.64 -9.39
N LYS A 227 -14.02 -19.58 -9.63
CA LYS A 227 -13.29 -20.56 -10.44
C LYS A 227 -13.42 -21.98 -9.87
N THR A 228 -13.43 -22.11 -8.55
CA THR A 228 -13.57 -23.42 -7.89
C THR A 228 -15.01 -23.93 -8.00
N ASP A 229 -16.01 -23.05 -7.89
CA ASP A 229 -17.41 -23.40 -8.07
C ASP A 229 -17.72 -23.77 -9.53
N GLU A 230 -17.22 -23.00 -10.50
CA GLU A 230 -17.32 -23.27 -11.95
C GLU A 230 -16.67 -24.61 -12.32
N ALA A 231 -15.44 -24.87 -11.86
CA ALA A 231 -14.76 -26.14 -12.09
C ALA A 231 -15.53 -27.34 -11.51
N PHE A 232 -16.16 -27.16 -10.35
CA PHE A 232 -17.00 -28.21 -9.76
C PHE A 232 -18.25 -28.48 -10.61
N GLU A 233 -18.89 -27.45 -11.15
CA GLU A 233 -20.05 -27.60 -12.05
C GLU A 233 -19.68 -28.27 -13.38
N GLU A 234 -18.54 -27.91 -13.97
CA GLU A 234 -18.02 -28.54 -15.20
C GLU A 234 -17.70 -30.02 -14.99
N GLU A 235 -17.10 -30.41 -13.85
CA GLU A 235 -16.86 -31.81 -13.50
C GLU A 235 -18.19 -32.61 -13.39
N GLN A 236 -19.26 -31.98 -12.91
CA GLN A 236 -20.59 -32.60 -12.86
C GLN A 236 -21.22 -32.77 -14.24
N GLN A 237 -21.03 -31.81 -15.14
CA GLN A 237 -21.59 -31.87 -16.49
C GLN A 237 -20.82 -32.88 -17.37
N GLY A 238 -19.50 -32.99 -17.21
CA GLY A 238 -18.66 -33.95 -17.93
C GLY A 238 -19.01 -35.42 -17.63
N GLU A 239 -19.17 -35.77 -16.36
CA GLU A 239 -19.58 -37.14 -15.96
C GLU A 239 -21.00 -37.51 -16.47
N GLY A 240 -21.89 -36.53 -16.67
CA GLY A 240 -23.22 -36.75 -17.22
C GLY A 240 -23.24 -37.16 -18.70
N THR A 241 -22.23 -36.74 -19.49
CA THR A 241 -22.11 -37.07 -20.92
C THR A 241 -21.47 -38.44 -21.19
N ASP A 242 -20.61 -38.93 -20.30
CA ASP A 242 -19.91 -40.21 -20.49
C ASP A 242 -20.77 -41.44 -20.11
N ILE A 243 -21.89 -41.25 -19.40
CA ILE A 243 -22.82 -42.33 -19.06
C ILE A 243 -23.67 -42.77 -20.28
N LYS A 244 -23.73 -41.99 -21.36
CA LYS A 244 -24.46 -42.38 -22.59
C LYS A 244 -23.57 -43.01 -23.67
N ALA A 245 -22.25 -43.07 -23.48
CA ALA A 245 -21.31 -43.63 -24.46
C ALA A 245 -20.58 -44.92 -24.00
N ASN A 246 -20.72 -45.34 -22.74
CA ASN A 246 -20.10 -46.57 -22.24
C ASN A 246 -21.14 -47.62 -21.83
N ALA A 247 -21.85 -48.11 -22.84
CA ALA A 247 -22.56 -49.39 -22.81
C ALA A 247 -22.03 -50.31 -23.92
N ALA A 248 -20.71 -50.43 -24.05
CA ALA A 248 -20.08 -51.50 -24.82
C ALA A 248 -18.64 -51.76 -24.34
N SER A 249 -18.36 -53.03 -24.05
CA SER A 249 -17.05 -53.65 -23.75
C SER A 249 -16.44 -53.42 -22.36
N LYS A 250 -16.61 -54.44 -21.51
CA LYS A 250 -15.64 -54.89 -20.50
C LYS A 250 -14.58 -55.75 -21.19
N ASP A 251 -13.30 -55.60 -20.83
CA ASP A 251 -12.47 -56.67 -20.23
C ASP A 251 -11.07 -56.16 -19.84
N VAL A 252 -10.49 -56.80 -18.82
CA VAL A 252 -9.39 -56.35 -17.94
C VAL A 252 -8.05 -57.09 -18.28
N PRO A 253 -6.93 -57.01 -17.50
CA PRO A 253 -5.70 -56.29 -17.87
C PRO A 253 -4.44 -57.19 -18.05
N GLY A 254 -3.34 -56.62 -18.57
CA GLY A 254 -2.04 -57.28 -18.64
C GLY A 254 -0.85 -56.32 -18.65
N THR A 255 0.07 -56.53 -17.72
CA THR A 255 1.29 -55.78 -17.39
C THR A 255 2.34 -55.68 -18.50
N SER A 256 3.13 -54.59 -18.55
CA SER A 256 4.61 -54.65 -18.58
C SER A 256 5.28 -53.26 -18.66
N LYS A 257 6.56 -53.26 -18.26
CA LYS A 257 7.43 -52.16 -17.84
C LYS A 257 8.30 -51.66 -19.01
N SER A 258 8.69 -50.38 -18.93
CA SER A 258 9.92 -49.77 -19.47
C SER A 258 9.99 -49.43 -20.97
N LYS A 259 10.36 -48.18 -21.30
CA LYS A 259 11.70 -47.78 -21.82
C LYS A 259 11.66 -46.45 -22.59
N ARG A 260 12.13 -45.39 -21.92
CA ARG A 260 13.01 -44.31 -22.40
C ARG A 260 13.24 -44.22 -23.93
N ARG A 261 12.83 -43.11 -24.57
CA ARG A 261 13.58 -42.48 -25.69
C ARG A 261 13.14 -41.03 -25.96
N SER A 262 14.17 -40.23 -26.22
CA SER A 262 14.22 -38.80 -26.53
C SER A 262 13.94 -38.46 -28.00
N ARG A 263 13.55 -37.20 -28.28
CA ARG A 263 13.83 -36.33 -29.47
C ARG A 263 12.84 -35.14 -29.39
N LYS A 264 13.21 -33.86 -29.17
CA LYS A 264 14.02 -32.87 -29.93
C LYS A 264 13.37 -32.40 -31.26
N ALA A 265 12.63 -31.29 -31.13
CA ALA A 265 12.56 -30.05 -31.94
C ALA A 265 12.37 -30.02 -33.49
N SER A 266 11.43 -29.18 -33.93
CA SER A 266 11.48 -28.21 -35.06
C SER A 266 10.24 -27.29 -34.97
N LYS A 267 10.29 -25.95 -34.77
CA LYS A 267 10.52 -24.81 -35.71
C LYS A 267 9.67 -24.93 -37.01
N THR A 268 8.83 -23.97 -37.45
CA THR A 268 9.09 -22.54 -37.85
C THR A 268 7.73 -21.81 -38.14
N PRO A 269 7.64 -20.44 -38.15
CA PRO A 269 6.41 -19.61 -38.31
C PRO A 269 6.21 -19.14 -39.79
N PRO A 270 5.28 -18.21 -40.22
CA PRO A 270 5.19 -16.76 -39.84
C PRO A 270 3.77 -16.11 -39.89
N SER A 271 3.62 -14.86 -39.39
CA SER A 271 2.69 -13.82 -39.89
C SER A 271 2.93 -12.49 -39.18
N ASP A 272 3.29 -11.46 -39.95
CA ASP A 272 3.58 -10.07 -39.57
C ASP A 272 2.34 -9.24 -39.21
N GLN A 273 2.52 -8.21 -38.36
CA GLN A 273 2.17 -6.79 -38.63
C GLN A 273 2.58 -5.91 -37.41
N PRO A 274 3.27 -4.77 -37.64
CA PRO A 274 3.76 -3.91 -36.57
C PRO A 274 2.81 -2.74 -36.31
N THR A 275 2.52 -2.44 -35.04
CA THR A 275 2.02 -1.11 -34.64
C THR A 275 3.06 -0.48 -33.73
N GLY A 276 3.85 0.42 -34.30
CA GLY A 276 4.83 1.20 -33.56
C GLY A 276 4.16 2.11 -32.54
N ARG A 277 4.84 2.30 -31.41
CA ARG A 277 4.88 3.53 -30.60
C ARG A 277 5.91 3.36 -29.49
N ASP A 278 6.90 4.23 -29.57
CA ASP A 278 7.75 4.72 -28.48
C ASP A 278 8.69 3.73 -27.80
N ASP A 279 9.73 3.31 -28.54
CA ASP A 279 10.93 2.66 -28.02
C ASP A 279 11.75 3.64 -27.16
N LYS A 280 11.22 4.06 -26.00
CA LYS A 280 12.07 4.57 -24.92
C LYS A 280 12.85 3.38 -24.38
N LEU A 281 14.14 3.33 -24.71
CA LEU A 281 15.09 2.29 -24.32
C LEU A 281 14.94 1.94 -22.84
N LEU A 282 14.38 0.77 -22.56
CA LEU A 282 14.25 0.21 -21.21
C LEU A 282 15.65 -0.19 -20.72
N LEU A 283 16.31 0.72 -19.98
CA LEU A 283 17.62 0.45 -19.39
C LEU A 283 17.45 -0.22 -18.01
N PRO A 284 18.32 -1.18 -17.64
CA PRO A 284 18.38 -1.67 -16.26
C PRO A 284 18.54 -0.51 -15.28
N GLY A 285 17.66 -0.43 -14.28
CA GLY A 285 17.55 0.66 -13.31
C GLY A 285 16.42 1.65 -13.60
N SER A 286 15.76 1.56 -14.75
CA SER A 286 14.59 2.40 -15.07
C SER A 286 13.38 2.03 -14.20
N THR A 287 12.55 3.02 -13.88
CA THR A 287 11.23 2.78 -13.30
C THR A 287 10.28 2.31 -14.38
N VAL A 288 9.62 1.18 -14.13
CA VAL A 288 8.67 0.56 -15.06
C VAL A 288 7.36 0.33 -14.34
N ARG A 289 6.26 0.52 -15.06
CA ARG A 289 4.90 0.23 -14.61
C ARG A 289 4.35 -0.95 -15.38
N VAL A 290 3.72 -1.88 -14.66
CA VAL A 290 3.11 -3.07 -15.26
C VAL A 290 1.71 -2.73 -15.78
N ILE A 291 1.41 -3.09 -17.02
CA ILE A 291 0.12 -2.88 -17.67
C ILE A 291 -0.81 -4.07 -17.41
N SER A 292 -0.29 -5.30 -17.43
CA SER A 292 -1.08 -6.53 -17.48
C SER A 292 -0.55 -7.61 -16.52
N GLY A 293 -1.41 -8.56 -16.17
CA GLY A 293 -1.09 -9.69 -15.28
C GLY A 293 -1.42 -9.44 -13.81
N SER A 294 -1.03 -10.37 -12.93
CA SER A 294 -1.33 -10.33 -11.49
C SER A 294 -0.72 -9.13 -10.75
N PHE A 295 0.25 -8.46 -11.39
CA PHE A 295 0.95 -7.28 -10.88
C PHE A 295 0.59 -6.00 -11.66
N ALA A 296 -0.51 -5.99 -12.41
CA ALA A 296 -0.97 -4.80 -13.12
C ALA A 296 -1.09 -3.58 -12.17
N GLU A 297 -0.75 -2.40 -12.70
CA GLU A 297 -0.71 -1.10 -12.01
C GLU A 297 0.42 -0.90 -11.00
N PHE A 298 1.17 -1.92 -10.63
CA PHE A 298 2.34 -1.74 -9.77
C PHE A 298 3.50 -1.11 -10.54
N SER A 299 4.19 -0.17 -9.89
CA SER A 299 5.47 0.38 -10.34
C SER A 299 6.63 -0.31 -9.62
N GLY A 300 7.71 -0.52 -10.35
CA GLY A 300 8.89 -1.22 -9.87
C GLY A 300 10.16 -0.76 -10.58
N THR A 301 11.30 -1.27 -10.12
CA THR A 301 12.59 -0.99 -10.75
C THR A 301 13.02 -2.17 -11.61
N LEU A 302 13.36 -1.93 -12.86
CA LEU A 302 13.86 -2.96 -13.77
C LEU A 302 15.28 -3.37 -13.34
N LYS A 303 15.48 -4.62 -12.93
CA LYS A 303 16.80 -5.12 -12.51
C LYS A 303 17.61 -5.66 -13.68
N GLU A 304 16.97 -6.50 -14.48
CA GLU A 304 17.59 -7.22 -15.58
C GLU A 304 16.61 -7.33 -16.74
N LEU A 305 17.12 -7.24 -17.96
CA LEU A 305 16.34 -7.32 -19.19
C LEU A 305 16.95 -8.37 -20.11
N ASP A 306 16.29 -9.53 -20.24
CA ASP A 306 16.68 -10.59 -21.16
C ASP A 306 16.03 -10.34 -22.54
N CYS A 307 16.62 -9.47 -23.36
CA CYS A 307 16.12 -9.19 -24.72
C CYS A 307 16.01 -10.44 -25.61
N LYS A 308 16.79 -11.49 -25.33
CA LYS A 308 16.78 -12.76 -26.09
C LYS A 308 15.56 -13.62 -25.76
N ARG A 309 15.04 -13.52 -24.54
CA ARG A 309 13.90 -14.32 -24.06
C ARG A 309 12.60 -13.51 -24.04
N GLY A 310 12.68 -12.18 -24.11
CA GLY A 310 11.53 -11.30 -23.97
C GLY A 310 11.03 -11.18 -22.53
N VAL A 311 11.89 -11.51 -21.55
CA VAL A 311 11.56 -11.52 -20.12
C VAL A 311 12.37 -10.43 -19.41
N ALA A 312 11.72 -9.72 -18.50
CA ALA A 312 12.26 -8.63 -17.70
C ALA A 312 12.09 -8.96 -16.22
N THR A 313 13.19 -8.89 -15.46
CA THR A 313 13.16 -9.10 -14.00
C THR A 313 12.91 -7.75 -13.33
N VAL A 314 11.72 -7.57 -12.77
CA VAL A 314 11.29 -6.32 -12.12
C VAL A 314 11.24 -6.51 -10.60
N GLY A 315 11.83 -5.56 -9.87
CA GLY A 315 11.78 -5.50 -8.42
C GLY A 315 10.66 -4.59 -7.92
N PHE A 316 9.68 -5.18 -7.24
CA PHE A 316 8.56 -4.48 -6.60
C PHE A 316 8.79 -4.33 -5.10
N THR A 317 8.35 -3.22 -4.52
CA THR A 317 8.33 -3.06 -3.06
C THR A 317 6.96 -3.44 -2.51
N LEU A 318 6.74 -4.73 -2.29
CA LEU A 318 5.51 -5.24 -1.68
C LEU A 318 5.70 -5.39 -0.17
N PHE A 319 4.84 -4.74 0.62
CA PHE A 319 4.91 -4.79 2.08
C PHE A 319 6.26 -4.39 2.69
N GLY A 320 7.04 -3.56 1.96
CA GLY A 320 8.37 -3.10 2.40
C GLY A 320 9.45 -4.18 2.29
N LYS A 321 9.18 -5.23 1.52
CA LYS A 321 10.17 -6.19 1.07
C LYS A 321 10.27 -6.09 -0.45
N GLU A 322 11.50 -6.10 -0.94
CA GLU A 322 11.76 -6.20 -2.37
C GLU A 322 11.40 -7.61 -2.82
N THR A 323 10.47 -7.71 -3.77
CA THR A 323 10.02 -8.95 -4.39
C THR A 323 10.36 -8.87 -5.87
N LEU A 324 11.13 -9.84 -6.37
CA LEU A 324 11.49 -9.93 -7.79
C LEU A 324 10.46 -10.78 -8.52
N ALA A 325 9.98 -10.31 -9.67
CA ALA A 325 9.11 -11.07 -10.55
C ALA A 325 9.60 -10.97 -11.99
N ASP A 326 9.51 -12.10 -12.69
CA ASP A 326 9.82 -12.20 -14.11
C ASP A 326 8.54 -11.87 -14.89
N LEU A 327 8.59 -10.81 -15.69
CA LEU A 327 7.47 -10.31 -16.49
C LEU A 327 7.86 -10.22 -17.96
N ASP A 328 6.89 -10.33 -18.86
CA ASP A 328 7.17 -10.19 -20.28
C ASP A 328 7.37 -8.70 -20.64
N VAL A 329 8.27 -8.42 -21.58
CA VAL A 329 8.60 -7.05 -22.01
C VAL A 329 7.37 -6.31 -22.56
N SER A 330 6.38 -7.04 -23.10
CA SER A 330 5.12 -6.47 -23.60
C SER A 330 4.16 -6.03 -22.50
N GLU A 331 4.34 -6.52 -21.26
CA GLU A 331 3.47 -6.19 -20.13
C GLU A 331 3.99 -5.00 -19.31
N ILE A 332 5.14 -4.43 -19.66
CA ILE A 332 5.79 -3.33 -18.94
C ILE A 332 5.90 -2.08 -19.81
N VAL A 333 5.71 -0.91 -19.20
CA VAL A 333 5.95 0.40 -19.83
C VAL A 333 6.91 1.21 -18.98
N GLY A 334 7.84 1.90 -19.65
CA GLY A 334 8.74 2.83 -18.99
C GLY A 334 7.97 4.02 -18.43
N GLU A 335 8.03 4.20 -17.11
CA GLU A 335 7.46 5.37 -16.45
C GLU A 335 8.55 6.44 -16.42
N THR A 336 8.42 7.45 -17.29
CA THR A 336 9.26 8.64 -17.22
C THR A 336 8.52 9.65 -16.35
N GLU A 337 9.14 10.10 -15.26
CA GLU A 337 8.61 11.19 -14.40
C GLU A 337 8.35 12.48 -15.19
#